data_AF-A0A4S2LSF5-F1
#
_entry.id   AF-A0A4S2LSF5-F1
#
_cell.length_a   1.000
_cell.length_b   1.000
_cell.length_c   1.000
_cell.angle_alpha   90.00
_cell.angle_beta   90.00
_cell.angle_gamma   90.00
#
_symmetry.space_group_name_H-M   'P 1'
#
loop_
_entity.id
_entity.type
_entity.pdbx_description
1 polymer ?
#
loop_
_entity_poly.entity_id
_entity_poly.type
_entity_poly.pdbx_seq_one_letter_code
_entity_poly.pdbx_strand_id
1 'polypeptide(L)'
;MSAQPSYLEIIPFELHPHVAIIRDLLGYTSNEPEWTDPDEEDDEAYLRSLDPKDWKTHDYYAILGLKKLRHLASADDIRRAYRRKLLTHHPDKRRAAGERVKDESHDYFSCITIAYEILGNPTKRHAYDSVDPLVVDDSVPTLSEIKADFWGSLRGFFARKARWSKKQPVPGLGGPWTNLYDVHSFYDFWDEYDTIRDYSFLDEEDKERGEDRESRRAIERQNRVERARRRAEELRTIRQVVELARSNDPRLLAAGKAARDAKAAKRQARLDALRQRREAEEQQARLEADKLAAERAASEERRRMEAERLRKEREQTRLESRRERRRLREIVVERHDHFVLVDPQPTDPGAERVRVLAALDLICQRLSNTHLQDLNNQLEQTSSVEEARSIFNSKHQEVQQELQAPGLQFSTKTSNASSTGTSTQSTSKYPPEVIRTLVKAVNLLPAGTPKRVRRSLTLTCTLTFALMEFLTNVYMIVSFFSADRIHSGVIEKPSPSLDG
;
A
#
# COMPACT_ATOMS: atom_id res chain seq x y z
N MET A 1 -66.01 -13.10 16.71
CA MET A 1 -64.82 -13.71 17.35
C MET A 1 -63.98 -12.56 17.89
N SER A 2 -63.96 -12.41 19.21
CA SER A 2 -63.39 -11.28 19.95
C SER A 2 -61.87 -11.24 19.89
N ALA A 3 -61.32 -10.07 19.56
CA ALA A 3 -59.88 -9.80 19.65
C ALA A 3 -59.43 -9.76 21.12
N GLN A 4 -58.48 -10.61 21.48
CA GLN A 4 -57.80 -10.61 22.77
C GLN A 4 -56.72 -9.51 22.79
N PRO A 5 -56.58 -8.72 23.87
CA PRO A 5 -55.49 -7.76 24.02
C PRO A 5 -54.19 -8.49 24.35
N SER A 6 -53.10 -8.17 23.64
CA SER A 6 -51.76 -8.67 23.93
C SER A 6 -51.28 -8.11 25.28
N TYR A 7 -51.37 -8.93 26.33
CA TYR A 7 -50.64 -8.69 27.56
C TYR A 7 -49.15 -8.72 27.23
N LEU A 8 -48.48 -7.58 27.39
CA LEU A 8 -47.04 -7.56 27.59
C LEU A 8 -46.77 -8.40 28.84
N GLU A 9 -46.30 -9.63 28.66
CA GLU A 9 -45.74 -10.43 29.74
C GLU A 9 -44.65 -9.59 30.42
N ILE A 10 -44.93 -9.21 31.66
CA ILE A 10 -43.94 -8.66 32.57
C ILE A 10 -42.99 -9.82 32.84
N ILE A 11 -41.87 -9.88 32.12
CA ILE A 11 -40.77 -10.79 32.43
C ILE A 11 -40.28 -10.37 33.82
N PRO A 12 -40.51 -11.17 34.88
CA PRO A 12 -39.92 -10.89 36.17
C PRO A 12 -38.41 -10.91 35.95
N PHE A 13 -37.74 -9.79 36.22
CA PHE A 13 -36.29 -9.72 36.15
C PHE A 13 -35.75 -10.55 37.32
N GLU A 14 -35.64 -11.86 37.10
CA GLU A 14 -34.81 -12.73 37.92
C GLU A 14 -33.39 -12.14 37.92
N LEU A 15 -32.76 -12.11 39.09
CA LEU A 15 -31.37 -11.69 39.28
C LEU A 15 -30.55 -12.17 38.08
N HIS A 16 -29.85 -11.24 37.42
CA HIS A 16 -29.02 -11.57 36.25
C HIS A 16 -28.19 -12.83 36.58
N PRO A 17 -28.08 -13.83 35.69
CA PRO A 17 -27.59 -15.17 36.05
C PRO A 17 -26.25 -15.17 36.79
N HIS A 18 -25.37 -14.18 36.54
CA HIS A 18 -24.12 -14.01 37.28
C HIS A 18 -24.30 -13.65 38.76
N VAL A 19 -25.34 -12.89 39.14
CA VAL A 19 -25.64 -12.52 40.53
C VAL A 19 -26.16 -13.72 41.30
N ALA A 20 -26.99 -14.56 40.67
CA ALA A 20 -27.42 -15.84 41.24
C ALA A 20 -26.24 -16.81 41.42
N ILE A 21 -25.34 -16.88 40.42
CA ILE A 21 -24.11 -17.69 40.50
C ILE A 21 -23.18 -17.19 41.62
N ILE A 22 -22.99 -15.87 41.75
CA ILE A 22 -22.16 -15.28 42.83
C ILE A 22 -22.78 -15.58 44.20
N ARG A 23 -24.11 -15.49 44.33
CA ARG A 23 -24.83 -15.83 45.57
C ARG A 23 -24.58 -17.27 45.98
N ASP A 24 -24.71 -18.21 45.05
CA ASP A 24 -24.50 -19.63 45.32
C ASP A 24 -23.02 -19.95 45.58
N LEU A 25 -22.09 -19.28 44.88
CA LEU A 25 -20.64 -19.42 45.10
C LEU A 25 -20.19 -18.89 46.47
N LEU A 26 -20.83 -17.83 46.95
CA LEU A 26 -20.59 -17.25 48.28
C LEU A 26 -21.28 -18.03 49.41
N GLY A 27 -21.93 -19.17 49.12
CA GLY A 27 -22.52 -20.04 50.13
C GLY A 27 -23.86 -19.57 50.70
N TYR A 28 -24.48 -18.54 50.11
CA TYR A 28 -25.82 -18.07 50.49
C TYR A 28 -26.90 -18.98 49.86
N THR A 29 -26.91 -20.25 50.25
CA THR A 29 -28.02 -21.16 49.92
C THR A 29 -29.21 -20.84 50.82
N SER A 30 -30.43 -21.00 50.31
CA SER A 30 -31.69 -20.65 50.96
C SER A 30 -32.02 -21.42 52.26
N ASN A 31 -31.08 -22.19 52.81
CA ASN A 31 -31.26 -22.89 54.07
C ASN A 31 -30.70 -22.05 55.23
N GLU A 32 -31.62 -21.68 56.11
CA GLU A 32 -31.44 -21.11 57.43
C GLU A 32 -30.07 -21.39 58.07
N PRO A 33 -29.48 -20.34 58.62
CA PRO A 33 -29.49 -20.35 60.08
C PRO A 33 -30.07 -19.06 60.66
N GLU A 34 -30.95 -19.24 61.64
CA GLU A 34 -31.33 -18.27 62.67
C GLU A 34 -30.07 -17.76 63.40
N TRP A 35 -29.37 -16.81 62.79
CA TRP A 35 -28.43 -15.92 63.46
C TRP A 35 -29.00 -14.51 63.36
N THR A 36 -29.77 -14.14 64.37
CA THR A 36 -29.83 -12.74 64.81
C THR A 36 -28.41 -12.38 65.25
N ASP A 37 -27.65 -11.74 64.35
CA ASP A 37 -26.36 -11.15 64.70
C ASP A 37 -26.58 -10.23 65.93
N PRO A 38 -25.88 -10.43 67.05
CA PRO A 38 -26.01 -9.60 68.25
C PRO A 38 -25.68 -8.12 68.02
N ASP A 39 -25.06 -7.78 66.89
CA ASP A 39 -24.71 -6.41 66.49
C ASP A 39 -25.90 -5.62 65.88
N GLU A 40 -27.13 -6.17 65.88
CA GLU A 40 -28.36 -5.46 65.47
C GLU A 40 -28.76 -4.28 66.40
N GLU A 41 -28.09 -4.07 67.55
CA GLU A 41 -28.33 -2.92 68.45
C GLU A 41 -28.03 -1.55 67.79
N ASP A 42 -27.12 -1.50 66.81
CA ASP A 42 -26.73 -0.28 66.10
C ASP A 42 -27.82 0.21 65.10
N ASP A 43 -28.86 -0.59 64.86
CA ASP A 43 -29.94 -0.25 63.94
C ASP A 43 -30.99 0.69 64.56
N GLU A 44 -31.25 0.63 65.87
CA GLU A 44 -32.31 1.47 66.47
C GLU A 44 -31.92 2.95 66.54
N ALA A 45 -30.67 3.23 66.91
CA ALA A 45 -30.14 4.59 66.96
C ALA A 45 -30.13 5.22 65.57
N TYR A 46 -29.71 4.45 64.55
CA TYR A 46 -29.76 4.87 63.16
C TYR A 46 -31.21 5.14 62.71
N LEU A 47 -32.14 4.21 62.93
CA LEU A 47 -33.54 4.38 62.55
C LEU A 47 -34.17 5.61 63.20
N ARG A 48 -33.94 5.84 64.50
CA ARG A 48 -34.45 7.01 65.23
C ARG A 48 -33.89 8.35 64.71
N SER A 49 -32.74 8.34 64.03
CA SER A 49 -32.13 9.55 63.46
C SER A 49 -32.70 9.96 62.11
N LEU A 50 -33.44 9.08 61.43
CA LEU A 50 -33.96 9.32 60.09
C LEU A 50 -35.18 10.25 60.09
N ASP A 51 -35.21 11.19 59.15
CA ASP A 51 -36.39 12.03 58.89
C ASP A 51 -37.09 11.56 57.61
N PRO A 52 -38.37 11.15 57.65
CA PRO A 52 -39.13 10.74 56.47
C PRO A 52 -39.11 11.72 55.28
N LYS A 53 -38.88 13.02 55.53
CA LYS A 53 -38.80 14.03 54.46
C LYS A 53 -37.58 13.86 53.56
N ASP A 54 -36.47 13.37 54.11
CA ASP A 54 -35.20 13.18 53.40
C ASP A 54 -35.08 11.78 52.78
N TRP A 55 -36.21 11.20 52.34
CA TRP A 55 -36.28 9.84 51.83
C TRP A 55 -35.22 9.53 50.76
N LYS A 56 -34.93 10.45 49.83
CA LYS A 56 -33.97 10.24 48.72
C LYS A 56 -32.52 10.00 49.16
N THR A 57 -32.10 10.45 50.34
CA THR A 57 -30.71 10.30 50.81
C THR A 57 -30.51 9.08 51.70
N HIS A 58 -31.59 8.39 52.06
CA HIS A 58 -31.54 7.25 52.95
C HIS A 58 -30.93 6.00 52.30
N ASP A 59 -30.24 5.20 53.12
CA ASP A 59 -29.82 3.86 52.74
C ASP A 59 -30.95 2.86 53.06
N TYR A 60 -31.72 2.47 52.04
CA TYR A 60 -32.87 1.58 52.23
C TYR A 60 -32.47 0.16 52.63
N TYR A 61 -31.29 -0.30 52.22
CA TYR A 61 -30.78 -1.58 52.69
C TYR A 61 -30.38 -1.48 54.16
N ALA A 62 -29.83 -0.35 54.60
CA ALA A 62 -29.56 -0.09 56.01
C ALA A 62 -30.83 -0.07 56.86
N ILE A 63 -31.89 0.59 56.38
CA ILE A 63 -33.18 0.66 57.07
C ILE A 63 -33.77 -0.74 57.30
N LEU A 64 -33.68 -1.63 56.31
CA LEU A 64 -34.17 -3.01 56.43
C LEU A 64 -33.19 -3.95 57.15
N GLY A 65 -32.02 -3.49 57.58
CA GLY A 65 -30.99 -4.35 58.20
C GLY A 65 -30.27 -5.27 57.20
N LEU A 66 -30.31 -4.94 55.91
CA LEU A 66 -29.70 -5.68 54.80
C LEU A 66 -28.39 -5.03 54.32
N LYS A 67 -27.70 -4.27 55.19
CA LYS A 67 -26.44 -3.55 54.88
C LYS A 67 -25.37 -4.43 54.24
N LYS A 68 -25.28 -5.70 54.68
CA LYS A 68 -24.29 -6.69 54.21
C LYS A 68 -24.65 -7.28 52.84
N LEU A 69 -25.95 -7.54 52.60
CA LEU A 69 -26.42 -8.19 51.38
C LEU A 69 -26.65 -7.21 50.22
N ARG A 70 -27.17 -6.00 50.49
CA ARG A 70 -27.49 -4.97 49.48
C ARG A 70 -28.15 -5.53 48.21
N HIS A 71 -27.57 -5.26 47.04
CA HIS A 71 -28.03 -5.72 45.72
C HIS A 71 -28.00 -7.25 45.56
N LEU A 72 -27.27 -8.00 46.41
CA LEU A 72 -27.28 -9.47 46.43
C LEU A 72 -28.51 -10.04 47.16
N ALA A 73 -29.24 -9.24 47.94
CA ALA A 73 -30.40 -9.69 48.68
C ALA A 73 -31.50 -10.21 47.74
N SER A 74 -32.08 -11.37 48.04
CA SER A 74 -33.23 -11.89 47.31
C SER A 74 -34.50 -11.07 47.62
N ALA A 75 -35.50 -11.15 46.75
CA ALA A 75 -36.84 -10.65 47.05
C ALA A 75 -37.40 -11.25 48.35
N ASP A 76 -37.06 -12.50 48.66
CA ASP A 76 -37.45 -13.16 49.91
C ASP A 76 -36.77 -12.57 51.14
N ASP A 77 -35.50 -12.23 51.03
CA ASP A 77 -34.73 -11.60 52.11
C ASP A 77 -35.32 -10.23 52.45
N ILE A 78 -35.64 -9.44 51.42
CA ILE A 78 -36.28 -8.13 51.57
C ILE A 78 -37.65 -8.26 52.23
N ARG A 79 -38.47 -9.23 51.80
CA ARG A 79 -39.79 -9.49 52.40
C ARG A 79 -39.68 -9.93 53.87
N ARG A 80 -38.74 -10.81 54.20
CA ARG A 80 -38.51 -11.28 55.59
C ARG A 80 -38.02 -10.15 56.49
N ALA A 81 -37.04 -9.38 56.02
CA ALA A 81 -36.47 -8.24 56.74
C ALA A 81 -37.54 -7.17 57.04
N TYR A 82 -38.37 -6.83 56.04
CA TYR A 82 -39.48 -5.91 56.23
C TYR A 82 -40.49 -6.41 57.27
N ARG A 83 -40.91 -7.68 57.21
CA ARG A 83 -41.84 -8.25 58.22
C ARG A 83 -41.25 -8.19 59.63
N ARG A 84 -39.95 -8.47 59.79
CA ARG A 84 -39.25 -8.36 61.07
C ARG A 84 -39.29 -6.93 61.60
N LYS A 85 -38.85 -5.94 60.81
CA LYS A 85 -38.84 -4.52 61.19
C LYS A 85 -40.25 -3.97 61.44
N LEU A 86 -41.24 -4.42 60.67
CA LEU A 86 -42.65 -4.07 60.85
C LEU A 86 -43.18 -4.52 62.23
N LEU A 87 -42.88 -5.75 62.66
CA LEU A 87 -43.32 -6.30 63.95
C LEU A 87 -42.57 -5.70 65.16
N THR A 88 -41.32 -5.28 64.97
CA THR A 88 -40.52 -4.66 66.02
C THR A 88 -40.87 -3.19 66.21
N HIS A 89 -40.96 -2.42 65.12
CA HIS A 89 -41.07 -0.96 65.17
C HIS A 89 -42.49 -0.41 64.92
N HIS A 90 -43.53 -1.25 64.90
CA HIS A 90 -44.91 -0.79 64.67
C HIS A 90 -45.31 0.30 65.69
N PRO A 91 -45.94 1.41 65.23
CA PRO A 91 -46.29 2.52 66.12
C PRO A 91 -47.27 2.11 67.23
N ASP A 92 -48.16 1.17 66.98
CA ASP A 92 -49.10 0.65 67.99
C ASP A 92 -48.38 -0.12 69.12
N LYS A 93 -47.42 -0.97 68.76
CA LYS A 93 -46.64 -1.74 69.73
C LYS A 93 -45.71 -0.84 70.55
N ARG A 94 -45.13 0.18 69.93
CA ARG A 94 -44.30 1.19 70.61
C ARG A 94 -45.10 2.09 71.55
N ARG A 95 -46.33 2.46 71.17
CA ARG A 95 -47.28 3.13 72.07
C ARG A 95 -47.63 2.26 73.27
N ALA A 96 -47.87 0.97 73.07
CA ALA A 96 -48.10 0.01 74.16
C ALA A 96 -46.87 -0.15 75.09
N ALA A 97 -45.65 0.03 74.56
CA ALA A 97 -44.41 0.03 75.32
C ALA A 97 -44.09 1.37 76.02
N GLY A 98 -44.95 2.39 75.88
CA GLY A 98 -44.82 3.68 76.55
C GLY A 98 -43.92 4.71 75.84
N GLU A 99 -43.50 4.46 74.59
CA GLU A 99 -42.72 5.43 73.82
C GLU A 99 -43.58 6.59 73.30
N ARG A 100 -43.03 7.81 73.31
CA ARG A 100 -43.66 8.96 72.64
C ARG A 100 -43.42 8.88 71.13
N VAL A 101 -44.43 8.37 70.41
CA VAL A 101 -44.45 8.35 68.95
C VAL A 101 -44.91 9.74 68.46
N LYS A 102 -44.11 10.38 67.58
CA LYS A 102 -44.52 11.60 66.87
C LYS A 102 -45.65 11.25 65.88
N ASP A 103 -46.31 12.24 65.28
CA ASP A 103 -47.33 11.98 64.23
C ASP A 103 -46.82 10.95 63.20
N GLU A 104 -47.69 10.04 62.75
CA GLU A 104 -47.31 8.87 61.92
C GLU A 104 -46.55 9.26 60.63
N SER A 105 -46.76 10.48 60.12
CA SER A 105 -46.07 11.02 58.94
C SER A 105 -44.63 11.50 59.19
N HIS A 106 -44.22 11.67 60.45
CA HIS A 106 -42.93 12.19 60.88
C HIS A 106 -42.12 11.20 61.72
N ASP A 107 -42.61 9.97 61.86
CA ASP A 107 -41.91 8.91 62.56
C ASP A 107 -41.05 8.08 61.61
N TYR A 108 -39.93 7.56 62.08
CA TYR A 108 -38.99 6.75 61.28
C TYR A 108 -39.62 5.46 60.74
N PHE A 109 -40.76 5.04 61.30
CA PHE A 109 -41.56 3.95 60.75
C PHE A 109 -41.97 4.20 59.29
N SER A 110 -42.23 5.46 58.91
CA SER A 110 -42.47 5.84 57.51
C SER A 110 -41.24 5.58 56.62
N CYS A 111 -40.01 5.71 57.14
CA CYS A 111 -38.80 5.36 56.40
C CYS A 111 -38.74 3.84 56.12
N ILE A 112 -39.21 3.00 57.05
CA ILE A 112 -39.24 1.54 56.89
C ILE A 112 -40.25 1.12 55.80
N THR A 113 -41.42 1.75 55.76
CA THR A 113 -42.43 1.46 54.73
C THR A 113 -41.97 1.93 53.35
N ILE A 114 -41.39 3.12 53.24
CA ILE A 114 -40.79 3.65 52.00
C ILE A 114 -39.64 2.74 51.51
N ALA A 115 -38.79 2.27 52.43
CA ALA A 115 -37.69 1.36 52.08
C ALA A 115 -38.20 0.07 51.42
N TYR A 116 -39.28 -0.52 51.95
CA TYR A 116 -39.90 -1.69 51.34
C TYR A 116 -40.63 -1.37 50.03
N GLU A 117 -41.24 -0.20 49.89
CA GLU A 117 -41.86 0.21 48.63
C GLU A 117 -40.83 0.29 47.49
N ILE A 118 -39.63 0.77 47.79
CA ILE A 118 -38.54 0.93 46.82
C ILE A 118 -37.85 -0.40 46.57
N LEU A 119 -37.41 -1.10 47.62
CA LEU A 119 -36.67 -2.36 47.46
C LEU A 119 -37.56 -3.56 47.11
N GLY A 120 -38.83 -3.53 47.49
CA GLY A 120 -39.79 -4.60 47.20
C GLY A 120 -40.27 -4.60 45.75
N ASN A 121 -40.26 -3.45 45.07
CA ASN A 121 -40.57 -3.37 43.64
C ASN A 121 -39.28 -3.53 42.80
N PRO A 122 -39.19 -4.54 41.91
CA PRO A 122 -37.97 -4.79 41.13
C PRO A 122 -37.50 -3.58 40.29
N THR A 123 -38.44 -2.81 39.72
CA THR A 123 -38.10 -1.64 38.89
C THR A 123 -37.57 -0.49 39.75
N LYS A 124 -38.22 -0.19 40.88
CA LYS A 124 -37.75 0.86 41.80
C LYS A 124 -36.44 0.47 42.46
N ARG A 125 -36.27 -0.81 42.82
CA ARG A 125 -35.03 -1.37 43.35
C ARG A 125 -33.89 -1.21 42.35
N HIS A 126 -34.11 -1.56 41.09
CA HIS A 126 -33.10 -1.40 40.04
C HIS A 126 -32.69 0.07 39.86
N ALA A 127 -33.65 1.00 39.88
CA ALA A 127 -33.37 2.44 39.81
C ALA A 127 -32.56 2.94 41.02
N TYR A 128 -32.84 2.40 42.22
CA TYR A 128 -32.05 2.71 43.42
C TYR A 128 -30.64 2.11 43.35
N ASP A 129 -30.51 0.83 43.03
CA ASP A 129 -29.21 0.13 42.89
C ASP A 129 -28.33 0.79 41.82
N SER A 130 -28.94 1.40 40.80
CA SER A 130 -28.24 2.14 39.74
C SER A 130 -27.57 3.41 40.24
N VAL A 131 -27.91 3.94 41.41
CA VAL A 131 -27.39 5.21 41.95
C VAL A 131 -26.90 5.10 43.39
N ASP A 132 -26.91 3.90 43.98
CA ASP A 132 -26.38 3.64 45.32
C ASP A 132 -24.87 4.03 45.40
N PRO A 133 -24.50 5.06 46.18
CA PRO A 133 -23.13 5.56 46.27
C PRO A 133 -22.11 4.52 46.77
N LEU A 134 -22.56 3.52 47.52
CA LEU A 134 -21.68 2.51 48.11
C LEU A 134 -21.44 1.32 47.17
N VAL A 135 -22.29 1.17 46.15
CA VAL A 135 -22.26 0.07 45.18
C VAL A 135 -21.82 0.55 43.80
N VAL A 136 -22.05 1.83 43.49
CA VAL A 136 -21.63 2.47 42.25
C VAL A 136 -20.48 3.42 42.56
N ASP A 137 -19.27 2.90 42.41
CA ASP A 137 -18.08 3.73 42.36
C ASP A 137 -17.88 4.25 40.92
N ASP A 138 -18.27 5.51 40.71
CA ASP A 138 -18.08 6.28 39.47
C ASP A 138 -16.67 6.90 39.37
N SER A 139 -15.70 6.48 40.20
CA SER A 139 -14.30 6.89 40.07
C SER A 139 -13.74 6.57 38.67
N VAL A 140 -13.12 7.58 38.07
CA VAL A 140 -12.55 7.53 36.73
C VAL A 140 -11.02 7.46 36.85
N PRO A 141 -10.36 6.42 36.32
CA PRO A 141 -8.91 6.31 36.36
C PRO A 141 -8.24 7.50 35.66
N THR A 142 -7.23 8.10 36.31
CA THR A 142 -6.48 9.21 35.72
C THR A 142 -5.42 8.70 34.72
N LEU A 143 -4.98 9.55 33.79
CA LEU A 143 -3.92 9.18 32.84
C LEU A 143 -2.62 8.72 33.53
N SER A 144 -2.30 9.33 34.67
CA SER A 144 -1.11 8.97 35.46
C SER A 144 -1.22 7.57 36.06
N GLU A 145 -2.39 7.21 36.59
CA GLU A 145 -2.67 5.87 37.12
C GLU A 145 -2.61 4.80 36.02
N ILE A 146 -3.19 5.10 34.85
CA ILE A 146 -3.17 4.18 33.68
C ILE A 146 -1.73 3.93 33.22
N LYS A 147 -0.86 4.95 33.25
CA LYS A 147 0.55 4.80 32.87
C LYS A 147 1.37 4.04 33.92
N ALA A 148 1.02 4.17 35.20
CA ALA A 148 1.72 3.47 36.28
C ALA A 148 1.34 1.98 36.33
N ASP A 149 0.05 1.68 36.29
CA ASP A 149 -0.48 0.31 36.25
C ASP A 149 -1.70 0.24 35.33
N PHE A 150 -1.44 -0.06 34.05
CA PHE A 150 -2.47 -0.15 33.02
C PHE A 150 -3.53 -1.22 33.35
N TRP A 151 -3.13 -2.37 33.89
CA TRP A 151 -4.07 -3.47 34.10
C TRP A 151 -4.84 -3.31 35.41
N GLY A 152 -4.18 -2.96 36.52
CA GLY A 152 -4.84 -2.80 37.80
C GLY A 152 -5.87 -1.67 37.81
N SER A 153 -5.49 -0.49 37.30
CA SER A 153 -6.37 0.68 37.25
C SER A 153 -7.61 0.44 36.37
N LEU A 154 -7.42 -0.17 35.19
CA LEU A 154 -8.52 -0.38 34.23
C LEU A 154 -9.37 -1.61 34.53
N ARG A 155 -8.81 -2.71 35.07
CA ARG A 155 -9.61 -3.91 35.40
C ARG A 155 -10.72 -3.60 36.38
N GLY A 156 -10.40 -2.87 37.45
CA GLY A 156 -11.39 -2.48 38.46
C GLY A 156 -12.52 -1.66 37.83
N PHE A 157 -12.16 -0.66 37.03
CA PHE A 157 -13.12 0.19 36.32
C PHE A 157 -14.03 -0.62 35.38
N PHE A 158 -13.45 -1.41 34.46
CA PHE A 158 -14.22 -2.17 33.48
C PHE A 158 -15.06 -3.27 34.13
N ALA A 159 -14.60 -3.92 35.22
CA ALA A 159 -15.38 -4.91 35.94
C ALA A 159 -16.62 -4.30 36.61
N ARG A 160 -16.47 -3.11 37.23
CA ARG A 160 -17.60 -2.39 37.83
C ARG A 160 -18.63 -1.98 36.77
N LYS A 161 -18.18 -1.50 35.61
CA LYS A 161 -19.06 -1.11 34.51
C LYS A 161 -19.66 -2.32 33.78
N ALA A 162 -18.94 -3.44 33.66
CA ALA A 162 -19.42 -4.65 33.02
C ALA A 162 -20.73 -5.18 33.63
N ARG A 163 -20.92 -5.03 34.94
CA ARG A 163 -22.18 -5.39 35.63
C ARG A 163 -23.41 -4.71 35.03
N TRP A 164 -23.24 -3.46 34.60
CA TRP A 164 -24.31 -2.63 34.06
C TRP A 164 -24.42 -2.71 32.54
N SER A 165 -23.66 -3.58 31.87
CA SER A 165 -23.76 -3.72 30.42
C SER A 165 -25.03 -4.46 30.01
N LYS A 166 -25.69 -3.94 28.98
CA LYS A 166 -26.84 -4.59 28.35
C LYS A 166 -26.47 -5.84 27.55
N LYS A 167 -25.26 -5.88 26.98
CA LYS A 167 -24.74 -7.01 26.21
C LYS A 167 -23.83 -7.85 27.11
N GLN A 168 -24.11 -9.15 27.21
CA GLN A 168 -23.31 -10.11 27.98
C GLN A 168 -23.02 -11.34 27.08
N PRO A 169 -21.88 -12.03 27.24
CA PRO A 169 -20.80 -11.75 28.20
C PRO A 169 -19.93 -10.57 27.80
N VAL A 170 -19.52 -9.76 28.79
CA VAL A 170 -18.58 -8.64 28.57
C VAL A 170 -17.16 -9.18 28.39
N PRO A 171 -16.46 -8.85 27.28
CA PRO A 171 -15.06 -9.19 27.11
C PRO A 171 -14.19 -8.58 28.22
N GLY A 172 -13.32 -9.39 28.82
CA GLY A 172 -12.32 -8.90 29.77
C GLY A 172 -11.15 -8.19 29.08
N LEU A 173 -10.47 -7.30 29.79
CA LEU A 173 -9.28 -6.57 29.28
C LEU A 173 -8.13 -7.51 28.83
N GLY A 174 -8.11 -8.75 29.34
CA GLY A 174 -7.06 -9.73 29.07
C GLY A 174 -5.78 -9.45 29.85
N GLY A 175 -4.65 -9.98 29.38
CA GLY A 175 -3.32 -9.77 29.94
C GLY A 175 -2.31 -9.34 28.87
N PRO A 176 -1.02 -9.25 29.22
CA PRO A 176 0.05 -8.89 28.28
C PRO A 176 0.14 -9.85 27.09
N TRP A 177 -0.22 -11.12 27.30
CA TRP A 177 -0.12 -12.21 26.32
C TRP A 177 -1.39 -12.40 25.48
N THR A 178 -2.41 -11.57 25.68
CA THR A 178 -3.67 -11.68 24.93
C THR A 178 -3.45 -11.32 23.46
N ASN A 179 -4.05 -12.10 22.57
CA ASN A 179 -3.95 -11.90 21.13
C ASN A 179 -4.56 -10.55 20.73
N LEU A 180 -3.96 -9.87 19.75
CA LEU A 180 -4.46 -8.61 19.21
C LEU A 180 -5.91 -8.71 18.72
N TYR A 181 -6.33 -9.86 18.21
CA TYR A 181 -7.72 -10.09 17.83
C TYR A 181 -8.69 -9.90 19.00
N ASP A 182 -8.41 -10.54 20.15
CA ASP A 182 -9.25 -10.42 21.35
C ASP A 182 -9.18 -9.01 21.94
N VAL A 183 -8.02 -8.34 21.83
CA VAL A 183 -7.86 -6.94 22.22
C VAL A 183 -8.75 -6.02 21.38
N HIS A 184 -8.78 -6.21 20.06
CA HIS A 184 -9.67 -5.44 19.19
C HIS A 184 -11.13 -5.73 19.50
N SER A 185 -11.52 -7.00 19.66
CA SER A 185 -12.89 -7.36 20.03
C SER A 185 -13.33 -6.75 21.37
N PHE A 186 -12.43 -6.69 22.36
CA PHE A 186 -12.66 -5.97 23.61
C PHE A 186 -12.98 -4.50 23.35
N TYR A 187 -12.13 -3.82 22.58
CA TYR A 187 -12.30 -2.41 22.28
C TYR A 187 -13.56 -2.11 21.45
N ASP A 188 -13.91 -2.98 20.50
CA ASP A 188 -15.13 -2.86 19.69
C ASP A 188 -16.38 -2.99 20.57
N PHE A 189 -16.37 -3.93 21.52
CA PHE A 189 -17.45 -4.06 22.50
C PHE A 189 -17.65 -2.79 23.33
N TRP A 190 -16.55 -2.20 23.82
CA TRP A 190 -16.61 -1.00 24.66
C TRP A 190 -16.93 0.29 23.89
N ASP A 191 -16.62 0.35 22.59
CA ASP A 191 -17.06 1.46 21.73
C ASP A 191 -18.59 1.45 21.54
N GLU A 192 -19.17 0.25 21.42
CA GLU A 192 -20.62 0.02 21.33
C GLU A 192 -21.31 -0.19 22.70
N TYR A 193 -20.67 0.20 23.79
CA TYR A 193 -21.18 -0.04 25.14
C TYR A 193 -22.54 0.65 25.35
N ASP A 194 -23.49 -0.12 25.89
CA ASP A 194 -24.82 0.35 26.30
C ASP A 194 -25.09 -0.09 27.75
N THR A 195 -25.71 0.80 28.52
CA THR A 195 -25.92 0.64 29.97
C THR A 195 -27.38 0.31 30.27
N ILE A 196 -27.61 -0.61 31.21
CA ILE A 196 -28.94 -0.88 31.75
C ILE A 196 -29.31 0.07 32.90
N ARG A 197 -28.40 0.92 33.39
CA ARG A 197 -28.65 1.81 34.54
C ARG A 197 -29.89 2.68 34.32
N ASP A 198 -30.70 2.76 35.36
CA ASP A 198 -31.88 3.63 35.41
C ASP A 198 -31.66 4.75 36.43
N TYR A 199 -31.83 5.99 35.97
CA TYR A 199 -31.64 7.20 36.78
C TYR A 199 -32.96 7.79 37.29
N SER A 200 -34.09 7.07 37.14
CA SER A 200 -35.41 7.51 37.58
C SER A 200 -35.52 7.81 39.08
N PHE A 201 -34.68 7.21 39.92
CA PHE A 201 -34.61 7.54 41.34
C PHE A 201 -34.16 8.98 41.60
N LEU A 202 -33.36 9.57 40.69
CA LEU A 202 -32.83 10.93 40.78
C LEU A 202 -33.71 11.98 40.07
N ASP A 203 -34.94 11.61 39.69
CA ASP A 203 -35.90 12.56 39.10
C ASP A 203 -36.27 13.64 40.15
N GLU A 204 -36.14 14.92 39.78
CA GLU A 204 -36.31 16.05 40.71
C GLU A 204 -37.77 16.22 41.14
N GLU A 205 -38.69 16.13 40.17
CA GLU A 205 -40.12 16.29 40.38
C GLU A 205 -40.87 14.97 40.21
N ASP A 206 -41.73 14.65 41.17
CA ASP A 206 -42.64 13.50 41.07
C ASP A 206 -43.78 13.85 40.11
N LYS A 207 -43.97 13.02 39.08
CA LYS A 207 -45.03 13.18 38.08
C LYS A 207 -46.42 13.29 38.71
N GLU A 208 -46.65 12.70 39.89
CA GLU A 208 -47.94 12.73 40.57
C GLU A 208 -48.24 14.09 41.22
N ARG A 209 -47.24 14.98 41.35
CA ARG A 209 -47.43 16.35 41.86
C ARG A 209 -48.04 17.32 40.86
N GLY A 210 -48.11 16.95 39.57
CA GLY A 210 -48.77 17.80 38.58
C GLY A 210 -50.28 17.86 38.80
N GLU A 211 -50.80 19.07 38.99
CA GLU A 211 -52.24 19.33 39.16
C GLU A 211 -53.01 18.92 37.89
N ASP A 212 -52.50 19.35 36.72
CA ASP A 212 -53.12 19.10 35.42
C ASP A 212 -52.37 18.06 34.57
N ARG A 213 -53.08 17.45 33.61
CA ARG A 213 -52.53 16.46 32.67
C ARG A 213 -51.32 16.99 31.90
N GLU A 214 -51.32 18.27 31.53
CA GLU A 214 -50.21 18.91 30.81
C GLU A 214 -49.00 19.10 31.71
N SER A 215 -49.20 19.50 32.97
CA SER A 215 -48.17 19.61 33.98
C SER A 215 -47.48 18.26 34.21
N ARG A 216 -48.25 17.17 34.39
CA ARG A 216 -47.68 15.81 34.52
C ARG A 216 -46.84 15.39 33.30
N ARG A 217 -47.28 15.76 32.10
CA ARG A 217 -46.53 15.49 30.84
C ARG A 217 -45.27 16.34 30.74
N ALA A 218 -45.29 17.58 31.22
CA ALA A 218 -44.13 18.44 31.23
C ALA A 218 -43.06 17.90 32.20
N ILE A 219 -43.48 17.51 33.41
CA ILE A 219 -42.62 16.89 34.43
C ILE A 219 -41.94 15.62 33.88
N GLU A 220 -42.71 14.68 33.34
CA GLU A 220 -42.15 13.45 32.76
C GLU A 220 -41.19 13.74 31.59
N ARG A 221 -41.48 14.77 30.79
CA ARG A 221 -40.58 15.19 29.71
C ARG A 221 -39.25 15.72 30.26
N GLN A 222 -39.29 16.55 31.30
CA GLN A 222 -38.10 17.08 31.95
C GLN A 222 -37.26 15.95 32.59
N ASN A 223 -37.91 15.07 33.34
CA ASN A 223 -37.28 13.90 33.94
C ASN A 223 -36.66 12.99 32.88
N ARG A 224 -37.36 12.74 31.76
CA ARG A 224 -36.81 11.94 30.65
C ARG A 224 -35.56 12.58 30.05
N VAL A 225 -35.54 13.92 29.90
CA VAL A 225 -34.37 14.65 29.39
C VAL A 225 -33.21 14.53 30.36
N GLU A 226 -33.43 14.73 31.66
CA GLU A 226 -32.37 14.64 32.68
C GLU A 226 -31.84 13.21 32.82
N ARG A 227 -32.69 12.18 32.79
CA ARG A 227 -32.26 10.78 32.72
C ARG A 227 -31.43 10.48 31.48
N ALA A 228 -31.80 11.04 30.33
CA ALA A 228 -31.02 10.89 29.10
C ALA A 228 -29.68 11.60 29.19
N ARG A 229 -29.63 12.77 29.81
CA ARG A 229 -28.40 13.52 30.09
C ARG A 229 -27.44 12.73 30.98
N ARG A 230 -27.90 12.18 32.11
CA ARG A 230 -27.06 11.37 33.01
C ARG A 230 -26.52 10.11 32.34
N ARG A 231 -27.35 9.41 31.55
CA ARG A 231 -26.88 8.29 30.71
C ARG A 231 -25.82 8.73 29.70
N ALA A 232 -26.02 9.87 29.05
CA ALA A 232 -25.06 10.40 28.09
C ALA A 232 -23.73 10.82 28.75
N GLU A 233 -23.77 11.39 29.97
CA GLU A 233 -22.59 11.72 30.77
C GLU A 233 -21.79 10.45 31.15
N GLU A 234 -22.46 9.40 31.62
CA GLU A 234 -21.80 8.11 31.89
C GLU A 234 -21.16 7.52 30.62
N LEU A 235 -21.89 7.46 29.51
CA LEU A 235 -21.39 6.93 28.24
C LEU A 235 -20.20 7.76 27.73
N ARG A 236 -20.23 9.08 27.90
CA ARG A 236 -19.11 9.96 27.57
C ARG A 236 -17.88 9.64 28.40
N THR A 237 -18.03 9.47 29.71
CA THR A 237 -16.93 9.12 30.61
C THR A 237 -16.32 7.77 30.24
N ILE A 238 -17.13 6.75 29.97
CA ILE A 238 -16.65 5.42 29.54
C ILE A 238 -15.86 5.54 28.23
N ARG A 239 -16.39 6.24 27.21
CA ARG A 239 -15.69 6.47 25.94
C ARG A 239 -14.35 7.19 26.13
N GLN A 240 -14.29 8.18 27.02
CA GLN A 240 -13.04 8.86 27.35
C GLN A 240 -12.02 7.90 27.95
N VAL A 241 -12.42 7.07 28.93
CA VAL A 241 -11.52 6.06 29.52
C VAL A 241 -11.08 5.04 28.47
N VAL A 242 -11.96 4.59 27.59
CA VAL A 242 -11.65 3.64 26.52
C VAL A 242 -10.62 4.21 25.55
N GLU A 243 -10.74 5.48 25.17
CA GLU A 243 -9.75 6.16 24.31
C GLU A 243 -8.41 6.35 25.03
N LEU A 244 -8.43 6.74 26.30
CA LEU A 244 -7.21 6.78 27.13
C LEU A 244 -6.55 5.40 27.25
N ALA A 245 -7.34 4.35 27.43
CA ALA A 245 -6.85 2.98 27.49
C ALA A 245 -6.25 2.56 26.15
N ARG A 246 -6.94 2.77 25.02
CA ARG A 246 -6.48 2.40 23.69
C ARG A 246 -5.16 3.09 23.31
N SER A 247 -5.03 4.38 23.64
CA SER A 247 -3.82 5.15 23.37
C SER A 247 -2.61 4.77 24.23
N ASN A 248 -2.84 4.17 25.41
CA ASN A 248 -1.78 3.76 26.33
C ASN A 248 -1.61 2.24 26.45
N ASP A 249 -2.36 1.42 25.69
CA ASP A 249 -2.27 -0.03 25.73
C ASP A 249 -0.90 -0.51 25.22
N PRO A 250 -0.08 -1.17 26.05
CA PRO A 250 1.26 -1.60 25.66
C PRO A 250 1.27 -2.57 24.47
N ARG A 251 0.22 -3.37 24.28
CA ARG A 251 0.09 -4.34 23.18
C ARG A 251 -0.12 -3.61 21.85
N LEU A 252 -1.01 -2.62 21.84
CA LEU A 252 -1.29 -1.80 20.65
C LEU A 252 -0.11 -0.89 20.31
N LEU A 253 0.56 -0.33 21.33
CA LEU A 253 1.77 0.46 21.15
C LEU A 253 2.91 -0.39 20.56
N ALA A 254 3.11 -1.61 21.05
CA ALA A 254 4.09 -2.56 20.51
C ALA A 254 3.77 -2.94 19.06
N ALA A 255 2.50 -3.27 18.77
CA ALA A 255 2.05 -3.58 17.40
C ALA A 255 2.22 -2.40 16.44
N GLY A 256 1.84 -1.20 16.88
CA GLY A 256 2.02 0.04 16.12
C GLY A 256 3.49 0.37 15.86
N LYS A 257 4.36 0.17 16.85
CA LYS A 257 5.82 0.32 16.68
C LYS A 257 6.37 -0.71 15.70
N ALA A 258 6.02 -2.00 15.86
CA ALA A 258 6.46 -3.05 14.95
C ALA A 258 6.02 -2.80 13.49
N ALA A 259 4.79 -2.32 13.28
CA ALA A 259 4.30 -1.95 11.95
C ALA A 259 5.08 -0.76 11.34
N ARG A 260 5.41 0.26 12.15
CA ARG A 260 6.25 1.40 11.70
C ARG A 260 7.68 0.95 11.37
N ASP A 261 8.28 0.15 12.24
CA ASP A 261 9.63 -0.40 12.06
C ASP A 261 9.70 -1.30 10.82
N ALA A 262 8.70 -2.16 10.59
CA ALA A 262 8.59 -2.98 9.38
C ALA A 262 8.45 -2.15 8.10
N LYS A 263 7.63 -1.07 8.15
CA LYS A 263 7.49 -0.15 7.01
C LYS A 263 8.78 0.62 6.74
N ALA A 264 9.47 1.05 7.79
CA ALA A 264 10.77 1.72 7.70
C ALA A 264 11.84 0.78 7.11
N ALA A 265 11.91 -0.47 7.60
CA ALA A 265 12.81 -1.50 7.08
C ALA A 265 12.53 -1.82 5.61
N LYS A 266 11.25 -1.95 5.21
CA LYS A 266 10.88 -2.15 3.80
C LYS A 266 11.28 -0.97 2.92
N ARG A 267 11.12 0.27 3.41
CA ARG A 267 11.55 1.47 2.70
C ARG A 267 13.06 1.53 2.56
N GLN A 268 13.80 1.23 3.62
CA GLN A 268 15.25 1.19 3.63
C GLN A 268 15.79 0.11 2.68
N ALA A 269 15.27 -1.12 2.76
CA ALA A 269 15.62 -2.20 1.85
C ALA A 269 15.36 -1.85 0.37
N ARG A 270 14.29 -1.10 0.07
CA ARG A 270 14.03 -0.60 -1.30
C ARG A 270 15.07 0.42 -1.77
N LEU A 271 15.50 1.33 -0.88
CA LEU A 271 16.54 2.32 -1.19
C LEU A 271 17.90 1.65 -1.37
N ASP A 272 18.22 0.68 -0.52
CA ASP A 272 19.48 -0.07 -0.59
C ASP A 272 19.52 -0.95 -1.84
N ALA A 273 18.42 -1.63 -2.20
CA ALA A 273 18.31 -2.38 -3.45
C ALA A 273 18.46 -1.47 -4.69
N LEU A 274 17.92 -0.25 -4.65
CA LEU A 274 18.09 0.72 -5.73
C LEU A 274 19.55 1.19 -5.83
N ARG A 275 20.22 1.44 -4.70
CA ARG A 275 21.64 1.80 -4.65
C ARG A 275 22.51 0.68 -5.20
N GLN A 276 22.30 -0.55 -4.73
CA GLN A 276 23.01 -1.74 -5.20
C GLN A 276 22.83 -1.96 -6.70
N ARG A 277 21.61 -1.78 -7.23
CA ARG A 277 21.35 -1.87 -8.67
C ARG A 277 22.11 -0.80 -9.45
N ARG A 278 22.13 0.44 -8.97
CA ARG A 278 22.87 1.53 -9.62
C ARG A 278 24.38 1.27 -9.60
N GLU A 279 24.91 0.83 -8.46
CA GLU A 279 26.33 0.47 -8.33
C GLU A 279 26.69 -0.70 -9.25
N ALA A 280 25.81 -1.71 -9.37
CA ALA A 280 26.00 -2.83 -10.31
C ALA A 280 25.96 -2.37 -11.78
N GLU A 281 25.04 -1.48 -12.15
CA GLU A 281 24.95 -0.90 -13.49
C GLU A 281 26.19 -0.05 -13.82
N GLU A 282 26.65 0.78 -12.88
CA GLU A 282 27.88 1.56 -13.02
C GLU A 282 29.13 0.67 -13.13
N GLN A 283 29.19 -0.44 -12.38
CA GLN A 283 30.25 -1.44 -12.50
C GLN A 283 30.21 -2.17 -13.85
N GLN A 284 29.03 -2.57 -14.32
CA GLN A 284 28.86 -3.19 -15.63
C GLN A 284 29.27 -2.23 -16.75
N ALA A 285 28.83 -0.97 -16.70
CA ALA A 285 29.23 0.05 -17.67
C ALA A 285 30.75 0.30 -17.70
N ARG A 286 31.42 0.27 -16.54
CA ARG A 286 32.88 0.34 -16.46
C ARG A 286 33.54 -0.86 -17.14
N LEU A 287 33.10 -2.07 -16.83
CA LEU A 287 33.63 -3.30 -17.43
C LEU A 287 33.39 -3.35 -18.95
N GLU A 288 32.25 -2.88 -19.44
CA GLU A 288 31.95 -2.78 -20.87
C GLU A 288 32.79 -1.72 -21.57
N ALA A 289 32.97 -0.54 -20.95
CA ALA A 289 33.84 0.50 -21.47
C ALA A 289 35.30 0.05 -21.56
N ASP A 290 35.79 -0.66 -20.55
CA ASP A 290 37.16 -1.22 -20.52
C ASP A 290 37.35 -2.29 -21.60
N LYS A 291 36.36 -3.18 -21.80
CA LYS A 291 36.38 -4.17 -22.88
C LYS A 291 36.39 -3.50 -24.27
N LEU A 292 35.54 -2.51 -24.48
CA LEU A 292 35.46 -1.79 -25.74
C LEU A 292 36.75 -1.00 -26.02
N ALA A 293 37.37 -0.41 -25.00
CA ALA A 293 38.66 0.26 -25.11
C ALA A 293 39.78 -0.73 -25.47
N ALA A 294 39.80 -1.90 -24.84
CA ALA A 294 40.75 -2.97 -25.16
C ALA A 294 40.57 -3.50 -26.60
N GLU A 295 39.33 -3.70 -27.05
CA GLU A 295 39.04 -4.14 -28.41
C GLU A 295 39.46 -3.07 -29.45
N ARG A 296 39.18 -1.79 -29.19
CA ARG A 296 39.64 -0.68 -30.04
C ARG A 296 41.16 -0.63 -30.10
N ALA A 297 41.85 -0.73 -28.97
CA ALA A 297 43.32 -0.77 -28.92
C ALA A 297 43.88 -1.95 -29.73
N ALA A 298 43.32 -3.16 -29.56
CA ALA A 298 43.72 -4.33 -30.32
C ALA A 298 43.44 -4.18 -31.84
N SER A 299 42.32 -3.57 -32.21
CA SER A 299 41.98 -3.30 -33.62
C SER A 299 42.93 -2.27 -34.25
N GLU A 300 43.31 -1.22 -33.50
CA GLU A 300 44.28 -0.24 -33.94
C GLU A 300 45.67 -0.86 -34.10
N GLU A 301 46.08 -1.73 -33.18
CA GLU A 301 47.34 -2.45 -33.25
C GLU A 301 47.38 -3.39 -34.46
N ARG A 302 46.30 -4.17 -34.69
CA ARG A 302 46.16 -5.01 -35.90
C ARG A 302 46.26 -4.18 -37.18
N ARG A 303 45.59 -3.02 -37.24
CA ARG A 303 45.64 -2.12 -38.40
C ARG A 303 47.04 -1.52 -38.61
N ARG A 304 47.76 -1.20 -37.53
CA ARG A 304 49.17 -0.75 -37.60
C ARG A 304 50.06 -1.86 -38.16
N MET A 305 49.92 -3.09 -37.66
CA MET A 305 50.68 -4.25 -38.12
C MET A 305 50.40 -4.57 -39.60
N GLU A 306 49.14 -4.53 -40.02
CA GLU A 306 48.76 -4.76 -41.41
C GLU A 306 49.26 -3.65 -42.35
N ALA A 307 49.15 -2.38 -41.93
CA ALA A 307 49.69 -1.25 -42.70
C ALA A 307 51.22 -1.32 -42.84
N GLU A 308 51.92 -1.75 -41.79
CA GLU A 308 53.36 -1.98 -41.84
C GLU A 308 53.70 -3.14 -42.79
N ARG A 309 52.95 -4.25 -42.74
CA ARG A 309 53.12 -5.39 -43.66
C ARG A 309 52.92 -4.96 -45.12
N LEU A 310 51.83 -4.24 -45.41
CA LEU A 310 51.54 -3.76 -46.76
C LEU A 310 52.61 -2.78 -47.26
N ARG A 311 53.15 -1.94 -46.38
CA ARG A 311 54.26 -1.04 -46.72
C ARG A 311 55.52 -1.84 -47.09
N LYS A 312 55.88 -2.86 -46.29
CA LYS A 312 57.02 -3.74 -46.55
C LYS A 312 56.85 -4.49 -47.88
N GLU A 313 55.66 -5.02 -48.13
CA GLU A 313 55.32 -5.72 -49.39
C GLU A 313 55.44 -4.79 -50.61
N ARG A 314 54.83 -3.59 -50.56
CA ARG A 314 54.95 -2.59 -51.63
C ARG A 314 56.39 -2.17 -51.88
N GLU A 315 57.18 -2.05 -50.82
CA GLU A 315 58.60 -1.71 -50.93
C GLU A 315 59.39 -2.85 -51.59
N GLN A 316 59.12 -4.11 -51.23
CA GLN A 316 59.69 -5.30 -51.89
C GLN A 316 59.33 -5.34 -53.38
N THR A 317 58.05 -5.23 -53.73
CA THR A 317 57.61 -5.24 -55.14
C THR A 317 58.26 -4.11 -55.94
N ARG A 318 58.44 -2.92 -55.34
CA ARG A 318 59.13 -1.79 -55.96
C ARG A 318 60.62 -2.08 -56.17
N LEU A 319 61.27 -2.72 -55.20
CA LEU A 319 62.68 -3.12 -55.30
C LEU A 319 62.87 -4.19 -56.38
N GLU A 320 62.01 -5.20 -56.43
CA GLU A 320 62.03 -6.23 -57.47
C GLU A 320 61.79 -5.64 -58.86
N SER A 321 60.78 -4.78 -59.01
CA SER A 321 60.53 -4.09 -60.28
C SER A 321 61.72 -3.24 -60.73
N ARG A 322 62.45 -2.61 -59.79
CA ARG A 322 63.69 -1.88 -60.10
C ARG A 322 64.82 -2.81 -60.51
N ARG A 323 64.94 -3.99 -59.88
CA ARG A 323 65.93 -5.02 -60.22
C ARG A 323 65.70 -5.55 -61.63
N GLU A 324 64.48 -5.97 -61.97
CA GLU A 324 64.17 -6.51 -63.31
C GLU A 324 64.32 -5.47 -64.42
N ARG A 325 63.95 -4.21 -64.16
CA ARG A 325 64.20 -3.10 -65.11
C ARG A 325 65.69 -2.81 -65.30
N ARG A 326 66.49 -2.90 -64.23
CA ARG A 326 67.96 -2.77 -64.34
C ARG A 326 68.54 -3.93 -65.14
N ARG A 327 68.10 -5.16 -64.88
CA ARG A 327 68.51 -6.37 -65.59
C ARG A 327 68.20 -6.30 -67.09
N LEU A 328 67.00 -5.84 -67.47
CA LEU A 328 66.63 -5.64 -68.88
C LEU A 328 67.54 -4.61 -69.56
N ARG A 329 67.86 -3.50 -68.86
CA ARG A 329 68.78 -2.47 -69.36
C ARG A 329 70.19 -3.02 -69.55
N GLU A 330 70.71 -3.77 -68.59
CA GLU A 330 72.02 -4.41 -68.67
C GLU A 330 72.12 -5.37 -69.87
N ILE A 331 71.11 -6.22 -70.08
CA ILE A 331 71.09 -7.16 -71.22
C ILE A 331 71.06 -6.40 -72.56
N VAL A 332 70.18 -5.42 -72.73
CA VAL A 332 69.99 -4.72 -74.01
C VAL A 332 71.13 -3.74 -74.32
N VAL A 333 71.62 -3.02 -73.31
CA VAL A 333 72.63 -1.96 -73.47
C VAL A 333 74.05 -2.51 -73.36
N GLU A 334 74.35 -3.29 -72.33
CA GLU A 334 75.73 -3.73 -72.05
C GLU A 334 76.09 -5.04 -72.76
N ARG A 335 75.17 -6.01 -72.82
CA ARG A 335 75.44 -7.33 -73.44
C ARG A 335 75.24 -7.34 -74.96
N HIS A 336 74.29 -6.57 -75.49
CA HIS A 336 73.93 -6.58 -76.91
C HIS A 336 74.17 -5.25 -77.65
N ASP A 337 74.81 -4.24 -77.02
CA ASP A 337 75.08 -2.89 -77.55
C ASP A 337 73.93 -2.32 -78.42
N HIS A 338 72.73 -2.25 -77.82
CA HIS A 338 71.53 -1.68 -78.45
C HIS A 338 71.10 -2.40 -79.74
N PHE A 339 71.55 -3.65 -79.95
CA PHE A 339 71.29 -4.45 -81.14
C PHE A 339 71.74 -3.77 -82.45
N VAL A 340 72.75 -2.91 -82.41
CA VAL A 340 73.32 -2.24 -83.59
C VAL A 340 74.12 -3.25 -84.40
N LEU A 341 73.62 -3.61 -85.57
CA LEU A 341 74.35 -4.36 -86.58
C LEU A 341 74.90 -3.38 -87.62
N VAL A 342 76.19 -3.49 -87.95
CA VAL A 342 76.84 -2.68 -89.00
C VAL A 342 76.47 -3.29 -90.36
N ASP A 343 75.29 -2.97 -90.86
CA ASP A 343 74.86 -3.31 -92.22
C ASP A 343 75.18 -2.17 -93.23
N PRO A 344 75.34 -2.45 -94.55
CA PRO A 344 75.94 -1.52 -95.52
C PRO A 344 75.03 -0.40 -96.04
N GLN A 345 73.90 -0.12 -95.37
CA GLN A 345 72.95 0.94 -95.75
C GLN A 345 72.98 2.08 -94.71
N PRO A 346 72.81 3.35 -95.11
CA PRO A 346 73.02 4.50 -94.23
C PRO A 346 71.84 4.65 -93.26
N THR A 347 71.82 3.83 -92.23
CA THR A 347 70.98 4.05 -91.05
C THR A 347 71.92 4.62 -89.99
N ASP A 348 71.70 5.87 -89.57
CA ASP A 348 72.50 6.51 -88.52
C ASP A 348 72.47 5.64 -87.25
N PRO A 349 73.61 5.08 -86.81
CA PRO A 349 73.69 4.23 -85.62
C PRO A 349 73.13 4.92 -84.36
N GLY A 350 73.17 6.25 -84.31
CA GLY A 350 72.57 7.04 -83.22
C GLY A 350 71.04 6.98 -83.18
N ALA A 351 70.39 6.98 -84.35
CA ALA A 351 68.92 6.93 -84.44
C ALA A 351 68.35 5.59 -84.00
N GLU A 352 69.03 4.48 -84.33
CA GLU A 352 68.60 3.14 -83.93
C GLU A 352 68.78 2.91 -82.42
N ARG A 353 69.87 3.42 -81.83
CA ARG A 353 70.07 3.41 -80.37
C ARG A 353 68.95 4.16 -79.63
N VAL A 354 68.55 5.34 -80.11
CA VAL A 354 67.45 6.11 -79.52
C VAL A 354 66.11 5.36 -79.64
N ARG A 355 65.86 4.68 -80.76
CA ARG A 355 64.65 3.86 -80.94
C ARG A 355 64.61 2.68 -79.98
N VAL A 356 65.72 1.96 -79.83
CA VAL A 356 65.81 0.81 -78.92
C VAL A 356 65.71 1.25 -77.46
N LEU A 357 66.27 2.40 -77.09
CA LEU A 357 66.11 2.98 -75.75
C LEU A 357 64.67 3.43 -75.48
N ALA A 358 63.99 4.03 -76.47
CA ALA A 358 62.59 4.40 -76.37
C ALA A 358 61.67 3.16 -76.26
N ALA A 359 61.98 2.12 -77.04
CA ALA A 359 61.29 0.82 -76.99
C ALA A 359 61.49 0.13 -75.63
N LEU A 360 62.72 0.14 -75.12
CA LEU A 360 63.07 -0.39 -73.81
C LEU A 360 62.34 0.36 -72.69
N ASP A 361 62.28 1.69 -72.77
CA ASP A 361 61.59 2.49 -71.77
C ASP A 361 60.08 2.23 -71.80
N LEU A 362 59.49 2.09 -72.99
CA LEU A 362 58.09 1.72 -73.16
C LEU A 362 57.78 0.33 -72.59
N ILE A 363 58.63 -0.67 -72.87
CA ILE A 363 58.53 -2.02 -72.32
C ILE A 363 58.64 -1.99 -70.78
N CYS A 364 59.63 -1.28 -70.24
CA CYS A 364 59.83 -1.14 -68.79
C CYS A 364 58.65 -0.46 -68.09
N GLN A 365 58.00 0.50 -68.75
CA GLN A 365 56.85 1.23 -68.20
C GLN A 365 55.56 0.41 -68.20
N ARG A 366 55.39 -0.52 -69.16
CA ARG A 366 54.12 -1.21 -69.40
C ARG A 366 54.07 -2.65 -68.93
N LEU A 367 55.18 -3.38 -68.98
CA LEU A 367 55.20 -4.77 -68.54
C LEU A 367 55.13 -4.88 -67.00
N SER A 368 54.41 -5.90 -66.53
CA SER A 368 54.41 -6.30 -65.12
C SER A 368 55.77 -6.88 -64.73
N ASN A 369 56.05 -6.96 -63.43
CA ASN A 369 57.31 -7.52 -62.92
C ASN A 369 57.52 -8.98 -63.39
N THR A 370 56.44 -9.78 -63.45
CA THR A 370 56.49 -11.16 -63.95
C THR A 370 56.84 -11.22 -65.44
N HIS A 371 56.19 -10.40 -66.27
CA HIS A 371 56.46 -10.40 -67.71
C HIS A 371 57.84 -9.81 -68.04
N LEU A 372 58.35 -8.86 -67.24
CA LEU A 372 59.72 -8.38 -67.34
C LEU A 372 60.73 -9.47 -66.97
N GLN A 373 60.45 -10.25 -65.93
CA GLN A 373 61.29 -11.38 -65.52
C GLN A 373 61.34 -12.47 -66.60
N ASP A 374 60.19 -12.82 -67.19
CA ASP A 374 60.10 -13.78 -68.29
C ASP A 374 60.84 -13.31 -69.53
N LEU A 375 60.69 -12.03 -69.90
CA LEU A 375 61.44 -11.41 -71.00
C LEU A 375 62.94 -11.43 -70.74
N ASN A 376 63.38 -11.04 -69.53
CA ASN A 376 64.79 -11.08 -69.14
C ASN A 376 65.36 -12.50 -69.24
N ASN A 377 64.62 -13.51 -68.76
CA ASN A 377 65.04 -14.90 -68.83
C ASN A 377 65.14 -15.40 -70.28
N GLN A 378 64.20 -15.04 -71.15
CA GLN A 378 64.22 -15.39 -72.57
C GLN A 378 65.40 -14.74 -73.31
N LEU A 379 65.68 -13.47 -73.01
CA LEU A 379 66.82 -12.75 -73.59
C LEU A 379 68.17 -13.30 -73.11
N GLU A 380 68.27 -13.77 -71.86
CA GLU A 380 69.51 -14.35 -71.34
C GLU A 380 69.83 -15.75 -71.87
N GLN A 381 68.81 -16.57 -72.14
CA GLN A 381 68.94 -17.94 -72.67
C GLN A 381 69.32 -17.95 -74.16
N THR A 382 69.12 -16.83 -74.85
CA THR A 382 69.42 -16.70 -76.27
C THR A 382 70.90 -16.33 -76.47
N SER A 383 71.62 -17.10 -77.30
CA SER A 383 73.05 -16.89 -77.56
C SER A 383 73.31 -16.02 -78.80
N SER A 384 72.31 -15.89 -79.68
CA SER A 384 72.38 -15.13 -80.94
C SER A 384 71.83 -13.71 -80.78
N VAL A 385 72.57 -12.72 -81.31
CA VAL A 385 72.20 -11.29 -81.25
C VAL A 385 70.94 -10.99 -82.07
N GLU A 386 70.75 -11.70 -83.19
CA GLU A 386 69.61 -11.51 -84.10
C GLU A 386 68.31 -12.08 -83.52
N GLU A 387 68.38 -13.24 -82.85
CA GLU A 387 67.25 -13.86 -82.17
C GLU A 387 66.80 -13.03 -80.96
N ALA A 388 67.75 -12.51 -80.17
CA ALA A 388 67.45 -11.61 -79.06
C ALA A 388 66.79 -10.29 -79.53
N ARG A 389 67.24 -9.74 -80.66
CA ARG A 389 66.61 -8.56 -81.30
C ARG A 389 65.18 -8.86 -81.77
N SER A 390 64.94 -10.05 -82.32
CA SER A 390 63.61 -10.49 -82.76
C SER A 390 62.64 -10.64 -81.60
N ILE A 391 63.05 -11.29 -80.51
CA ILE A 391 62.24 -11.47 -79.30
C ILE A 391 61.91 -10.12 -78.65
N PHE A 392 62.91 -9.23 -78.55
CA PHE A 392 62.72 -7.87 -78.01
C PHE A 392 61.75 -7.03 -78.86
N ASN A 393 61.92 -7.04 -80.19
CA ASN A 393 61.06 -6.29 -81.09
C ASN A 393 59.64 -6.87 -81.19
N SER A 394 59.50 -8.20 -81.16
CA SER A 394 58.21 -8.88 -81.09
C SER A 394 57.45 -8.46 -79.83
N LYS A 395 58.13 -8.45 -78.67
CA LYS A 395 57.54 -8.01 -77.40
C LYS A 395 57.28 -6.51 -77.35
N HIS A 396 58.13 -5.68 -77.94
CA HIS A 396 57.86 -4.25 -78.11
C HIS A 396 56.63 -4.02 -78.99
N GLN A 397 56.48 -4.76 -80.08
CA GLN A 397 55.34 -4.68 -81.00
C GLN A 397 54.06 -5.18 -80.34
N GLU A 398 54.12 -6.23 -79.52
CA GLU A 398 53.00 -6.72 -78.70
C GLU A 398 52.54 -5.63 -77.71
N VAL A 399 53.48 -4.98 -76.99
CA VAL A 399 53.17 -3.84 -76.11
C VAL A 399 52.59 -2.65 -76.89
N GLN A 400 53.06 -2.39 -78.12
CA GLN A 400 52.49 -1.35 -78.99
C GLN A 400 51.10 -1.72 -79.52
N GLN A 401 50.84 -2.99 -79.81
CA GLN A 401 49.52 -3.48 -80.22
C GLN A 401 48.53 -3.44 -79.06
N GLU A 402 48.96 -3.78 -77.85
CA GLU A 402 48.16 -3.60 -76.62
C GLU A 402 47.81 -2.12 -76.39
N LEU A 403 48.70 -1.19 -76.73
CA LEU A 403 48.42 0.26 -76.68
C LEU A 403 47.47 0.74 -77.78
N GLN A 404 47.41 0.02 -78.92
CA GLN A 404 46.55 0.35 -80.06
C GLN A 404 45.19 -0.36 -80.04
N ALA A 405 45.01 -1.37 -79.18
CA ALA A 405 43.74 -2.05 -79.00
C ALA A 405 42.69 -1.07 -78.40
N PRO A 406 41.58 -0.75 -79.11
CA PRO A 406 40.55 0.12 -78.59
C PRO A 406 39.70 -0.65 -77.59
N GLY A 407 40.11 -0.67 -76.33
CA GLY A 407 39.29 -1.25 -75.26
C GLY A 407 40.06 -1.70 -74.02
N LEU A 408 40.61 -0.76 -73.26
CA LEU A 408 40.39 -0.70 -71.81
C LEU A 408 40.89 0.68 -71.33
N GLN A 409 40.04 1.69 -71.55
CA GLN A 409 40.00 2.77 -70.59
C GLN A 409 39.73 2.10 -69.25
N PHE A 410 40.70 2.16 -68.34
CA PHE A 410 40.41 1.99 -66.93
C PHE A 410 39.50 3.17 -66.59
N SER A 411 38.21 2.91 -66.75
CA SER A 411 37.15 3.81 -66.36
C SER A 411 37.43 4.19 -64.92
N THR A 412 37.75 5.46 -64.75
CA THR A 412 37.48 6.23 -63.56
C THR A 412 35.99 6.14 -63.27
N LYS A 413 35.54 4.97 -62.79
CA LYS A 413 34.31 4.85 -62.02
C LYS A 413 34.67 5.35 -60.63
N THR A 414 34.52 6.66 -60.48
CA THR A 414 34.21 7.30 -59.22
C THR A 414 32.93 6.68 -58.67
N SER A 415 33.06 5.48 -58.08
CA SER A 415 32.15 5.04 -57.05
C SER A 415 32.41 5.94 -55.85
N ASN A 416 31.66 7.05 -55.78
CA ASN A 416 31.26 7.62 -54.50
C ASN A 416 30.45 6.54 -53.76
N ALA A 417 31.17 5.59 -53.18
CA ALA A 417 30.71 4.78 -52.06
C ALA A 417 31.05 5.58 -50.80
N SER A 418 30.34 6.69 -50.61
CA SER A 418 30.16 7.27 -49.29
C SER A 418 29.07 6.49 -48.59
N SER A 419 29.43 6.01 -47.40
CA SER A 419 28.55 5.64 -46.29
C SER A 419 27.54 4.53 -46.53
N THR A 420 27.92 3.33 -46.10
CA THR A 420 27.03 2.43 -45.35
C THR A 420 26.57 3.17 -44.08
N GLY A 421 25.57 4.03 -44.23
CA GLY A 421 24.71 4.44 -43.15
C GLY A 421 23.50 3.53 -43.17
N THR A 422 23.48 2.54 -42.29
CA THR A 422 22.27 1.79 -41.96
C THR A 422 21.27 2.76 -41.35
N SER A 423 20.40 3.35 -42.16
CA SER A 423 19.16 3.97 -41.70
C SER A 423 18.00 3.16 -42.25
N THR A 424 17.56 2.24 -41.42
CA THR A 424 16.21 1.68 -41.34
C THR A 424 15.18 2.56 -42.05
N GLN A 425 14.57 2.02 -43.11
CA GLN A 425 13.27 2.49 -43.58
C GLN A 425 12.28 2.28 -42.43
N SER A 426 12.07 3.32 -41.63
CA SER A 426 10.84 3.41 -40.85
C SER A 426 9.73 3.79 -41.84
N THR A 427 8.88 2.82 -42.13
CA THR A 427 7.60 3.09 -42.77
C THR A 427 6.84 4.04 -41.86
N SER A 428 6.80 5.32 -42.24
CA SER A 428 5.95 6.32 -41.60
C SER A 428 4.53 5.78 -41.56
N LYS A 429 4.02 5.52 -40.35
CA LYS A 429 2.70 4.95 -40.06
C LYS A 429 1.52 5.88 -40.42
N TYR A 430 1.82 7.04 -41.03
CA TYR A 430 0.85 8.11 -41.25
C TYR A 430 0.77 8.48 -42.74
N PRO A 431 -0.45 8.62 -43.27
CA PRO A 431 -0.67 8.96 -44.67
C PRO A 431 -0.13 10.37 -44.98
N PRO A 432 0.28 10.63 -46.24
CA PRO A 432 0.92 11.87 -46.67
C PRO A 432 0.05 13.13 -46.44
N GLU A 433 -1.26 12.95 -46.36
CA GLU A 433 -2.26 13.96 -45.94
C GLU A 433 -2.00 14.50 -44.52
N VAL A 434 -1.70 13.61 -43.56
CA VAL A 434 -1.44 13.97 -42.16
C VAL A 434 -0.11 14.72 -42.03
N ILE A 435 0.89 14.32 -42.80
CA ILE A 435 2.20 14.99 -42.83
C ILE A 435 2.07 16.41 -43.39
N ARG A 436 1.30 16.59 -44.47
CA ARG A 436 1.00 17.93 -45.03
C ARG A 436 0.22 18.81 -44.06
N THR A 437 -0.70 18.22 -43.31
CA THR A 437 -1.49 18.93 -42.29
C THR A 437 -0.60 19.37 -41.12
N LEU A 438 0.35 18.53 -40.71
CA LEU A 438 1.34 18.87 -39.69
C LEU A 438 2.27 20.01 -40.14
N VAL A 439 2.74 19.98 -41.39
CA VAL A 439 3.58 21.05 -41.96
C VAL A 439 2.83 22.38 -42.02
N LYS A 440 1.54 22.37 -42.41
CA LYS A 440 0.68 23.57 -42.33
C LYS A 440 0.50 24.06 -40.89
N ALA A 441 0.32 23.16 -39.92
CA ALA A 441 0.15 23.53 -38.51
C ALA A 441 1.43 24.09 -37.86
N VAL A 442 2.60 23.59 -38.26
CA VAL A 442 3.91 24.10 -37.80
C VAL A 442 4.21 25.47 -38.41
N ASN A 443 3.83 25.69 -39.67
CA ASN A 443 3.96 27.01 -40.31
C ASN A 443 2.95 28.05 -39.78
N LEU A 444 1.78 27.60 -39.29
CA LEU A 444 0.80 28.47 -38.63
C LEU A 444 1.25 28.92 -37.22
N LEU A 445 2.24 28.24 -36.62
CA LEU A 445 2.74 28.50 -35.27
C LEU A 445 4.28 28.39 -35.22
N PRO A 446 5.01 29.42 -35.69
CA PRO A 446 6.47 29.39 -35.69
C PRO A 446 7.04 29.34 -34.27
N ALA A 447 8.20 28.68 -34.13
CA ALA A 447 8.83 28.39 -32.85
C ALA A 447 9.21 29.69 -32.10
N GLY A 448 8.74 29.80 -30.84
CA GLY A 448 9.22 30.79 -29.88
C GLY A 448 8.23 31.91 -29.55
N THR A 449 7.19 31.63 -28.75
CA THR A 449 6.65 32.59 -27.77
C THR A 449 6.03 31.88 -26.56
N PRO A 450 6.13 32.44 -25.34
CA PRO A 450 5.72 31.81 -24.07
C PRO A 450 4.20 31.57 -23.90
N LYS A 451 3.37 31.90 -24.89
CA LYS A 451 1.91 31.70 -24.85
C LYS A 451 1.47 30.26 -25.22
N ARG A 452 2.36 29.38 -25.68
CA ARG A 452 2.03 27.98 -26.07
C ARG A 452 1.96 26.99 -24.90
N VAL A 453 2.74 27.20 -23.84
CA VAL A 453 2.78 26.27 -22.70
C VAL A 453 1.51 26.37 -21.86
N ARG A 454 1.02 27.58 -21.56
CA ARG A 454 -0.21 27.77 -20.76
C ARG A 454 -1.50 27.30 -21.44
N ARG A 455 -1.61 27.41 -22.78
CA ARG A 455 -2.83 27.00 -23.50
C ARG A 455 -2.87 25.52 -23.88
N SER A 456 -1.72 24.88 -24.12
CA SER A 456 -1.70 23.43 -24.37
C SER A 456 -2.05 22.63 -23.11
N LEU A 457 -1.56 23.04 -21.93
CA LEU A 457 -1.90 22.43 -20.65
C LEU A 457 -3.41 22.53 -20.33
N THR A 458 -4.06 23.66 -20.63
CA THR A 458 -5.51 23.79 -20.40
C THR A 458 -6.34 22.95 -21.36
N LEU A 459 -5.94 22.83 -22.64
CA LEU A 459 -6.67 22.05 -23.64
C LEU A 459 -6.49 20.54 -23.45
N THR A 460 -5.29 20.09 -23.07
CA THR A 460 -5.06 18.67 -22.76
C THR A 460 -5.81 18.28 -21.49
N CYS A 461 -5.85 19.15 -20.49
CA CYS A 461 -6.53 18.86 -19.22
C CYS A 461 -8.05 18.79 -19.40
N THR A 462 -8.66 19.70 -20.18
CA THR A 462 -10.11 19.67 -20.45
C THR A 462 -10.53 18.48 -21.33
N LEU A 463 -9.70 18.10 -22.32
CA LEU A 463 -9.95 16.90 -23.13
C LEU A 463 -9.81 15.60 -22.33
N THR A 464 -8.85 15.51 -21.41
CA THR A 464 -8.73 14.33 -20.53
C THR A 464 -9.86 14.24 -19.53
N PHE A 465 -10.37 15.37 -19.03
CA PHE A 465 -11.50 15.39 -18.11
C PHE A 465 -12.81 15.00 -18.82
N ALA A 466 -13.04 15.53 -20.02
CA ALA A 466 -14.20 15.17 -20.84
C ALA A 466 -14.18 13.69 -21.29
N LEU A 467 -13.00 13.14 -21.61
CA LEU A 467 -12.86 11.71 -21.92
C LEU A 467 -13.06 10.82 -20.69
N MET A 468 -12.60 11.24 -19.51
CA MET A 468 -12.84 10.53 -18.25
C MET A 468 -14.33 10.54 -17.90
N GLU A 469 -15.02 11.67 -18.01
CA GLU A 469 -16.48 11.77 -17.79
C GLU A 469 -17.30 10.97 -18.80
N PHE A 470 -16.86 10.92 -20.07
CA PHE A 470 -17.53 10.10 -21.08
C PHE A 470 -17.34 8.61 -20.80
N LEU A 471 -16.15 8.18 -20.38
CA LEU A 471 -15.86 6.79 -20.05
C LEU A 471 -16.56 6.34 -18.75
N THR A 472 -16.67 7.20 -17.74
CA THR A 472 -17.43 6.87 -16.52
C THR A 472 -18.94 6.83 -16.78
N ASN A 473 -19.48 7.71 -17.63
CA ASN A 473 -20.89 7.64 -18.03
C ASN A 473 -21.19 6.40 -18.87
N VAL A 474 -20.32 6.03 -19.80
CA VAL A 474 -20.46 4.77 -20.58
C VAL A 474 -20.35 3.55 -19.66
N TYR A 475 -19.44 3.55 -18.68
CA TYR A 475 -19.31 2.47 -17.71
C TYR A 475 -20.52 2.35 -16.77
N MET A 476 -21.09 3.47 -16.32
CA MET A 476 -22.33 3.48 -15.55
C MET A 476 -23.51 2.95 -16.37
N ILE A 477 -23.66 3.36 -17.63
CA ILE A 477 -24.75 2.89 -18.50
C ILE A 477 -24.62 1.38 -18.75
N VAL A 478 -23.42 0.88 -19.05
CA VAL A 478 -23.19 -0.57 -19.24
C VAL A 478 -23.41 -1.36 -17.96
N SER A 479 -23.05 -0.81 -16.80
CA SER A 479 -23.29 -1.44 -15.49
C SER A 479 -24.78 -1.45 -15.10
N PHE A 480 -25.54 -0.40 -15.47
CA PHE A 480 -26.98 -0.31 -15.22
C PHE A 480 -27.76 -1.31 -16.08
N PHE A 481 -27.42 -1.45 -17.37
CA PHE A 481 -28.01 -2.47 -18.24
C PHE A 481 -27.60 -3.91 -17.88
N SER A 482 -26.44 -4.11 -17.24
CA SER A 482 -26.03 -5.43 -16.78
C SER A 482 -26.69 -5.85 -15.46
N ALA A 483 -27.10 -4.89 -14.61
CA ALA A 483 -27.83 -5.17 -13.37
C ALA A 483 -29.31 -5.50 -13.61
N ASP A 484 -29.98 -4.82 -14.55
CA ASP A 484 -31.39 -5.10 -14.89
C ASP A 484 -31.61 -6.46 -15.56
N ARG A 485 -30.57 -7.04 -16.19
CA ARG A 485 -30.65 -8.37 -16.80
C ARG A 485 -30.56 -9.53 -15.80
N ILE A 486 -30.20 -9.27 -14.55
CA ILE A 486 -30.06 -10.28 -13.49
C ILE A 486 -31.36 -10.41 -12.66
N HIS A 487 -32.29 -9.45 -12.75
CA HIS A 487 -33.55 -9.47 -11.98
C HIS A 487 -34.78 -10.04 -12.71
N SER A 488 -34.65 -10.50 -13.96
CA SER A 488 -35.73 -11.18 -14.71
C SER A 488 -35.46 -12.65 -15.00
N GLY A 489 -34.95 -13.38 -14.01
CA GLY A 489 -34.94 -14.85 -14.00
C GLY A 489 -36.25 -15.40 -13.45
N VAL A 490 -37.19 -15.67 -14.36
CA VAL A 490 -38.51 -16.29 -14.10
C VAL A 490 -38.33 -17.65 -13.42
N ILE A 491 -38.91 -17.82 -12.24
CA ILE A 491 -39.03 -19.10 -11.51
C ILE A 491 -40.20 -19.87 -12.11
N GLU A 492 -39.92 -20.89 -12.93
CA GLU A 492 -40.90 -21.92 -13.31
C GLU A 492 -41.13 -22.89 -12.15
N LYS A 493 -42.40 -23.08 -11.78
CA LYS A 493 -42.87 -24.14 -10.88
C LYS A 493 -43.09 -25.44 -11.67
N PRO A 494 -42.77 -26.64 -11.13
CA PRO A 494 -43.17 -27.89 -11.76
C PRO A 494 -44.58 -28.32 -11.30
N SER A 495 -45.39 -28.79 -12.24
CA SER A 495 -46.65 -29.51 -12.04
C SER A 495 -46.40 -30.99 -11.71
N PRO A 496 -47.37 -31.71 -11.08
CA PRO A 496 -47.16 -33.06 -10.56
C PRO A 496 -47.39 -34.14 -11.62
N SER A 497 -46.54 -35.17 -11.58
CA SER A 497 -46.69 -36.42 -12.32
C SER A 497 -47.69 -37.35 -11.64
N LEU A 498 -48.71 -37.77 -12.38
CA LEU A 498 -49.46 -39.00 -12.16
C LEU A 498 -48.63 -40.18 -12.68
N ASP A 499 -48.28 -41.11 -11.81
CA ASP A 499 -48.23 -42.55 -12.05
C ASP A 499 -47.82 -43.25 -10.75
N GLY A 500 -48.68 -44.13 -10.22
CA GLY A 500 -48.48 -44.95 -9.02
C GLY A 500 -49.58 -44.85 -7.99
#